data_AF-A0A5Y3XY70-F1
#
_entry.id   AF-A0A5Y3XY70-F1
#
_cell.length_a   1.000
_cell.length_b   1.000
_cell.length_c   1.000
_cell.angle_alpha   90.00
_cell.angle_beta   90.00
_cell.angle_gamma   90.00
#
_symmetry.space_group_name_H-M   'P 1'
#
loop_
_entity.id
_entity.type
_entity.pdbx_description
1 polymer ?
#
loop_
_entity_poly.entity_id
_entity_poly.type
_entity_poly.pdbx_seq_one_letter_code
_entity_poly.pdbx_strand_id
1 'polypeptide(L)'
;MSVTIIEDMIGQIFDDAMVNEDKTELVFRRDYWCGEWGYVFTFFHEQDCCESVWIEDITGDLDDLTDSVITEAEVVTETRDTDEGRQTWSFFKFGTKRGCVTVRWCGESNGFYSESVSLKIEKAKVITF
;
A
#
# COMPACT_ATOMS: atom_id res chain seq x y z
N MET A 1 13.09 12.43 -6.06
CA MET A 1 12.84 10.98 -6.03
C MET A 1 13.45 10.42 -4.75
N SER A 2 12.60 9.96 -3.84
CA SER A 2 13.01 9.20 -2.65
C SER A 2 12.51 7.77 -2.80
N VAL A 3 13.33 6.82 -2.35
CA VAL A 3 12.97 5.39 -2.34
C VAL A 3 13.03 4.91 -0.89
N THR A 4 11.95 4.28 -0.44
CA THR A 4 11.86 3.68 0.90
C THR A 4 11.51 2.21 0.74
N ILE A 5 12.30 1.34 1.38
CA ILE A 5 12.05 -0.11 1.39
C ILE A 5 11.08 -0.44 2.53
N ILE A 6 10.09 -1.28 2.25
CA ILE A 6 9.11 -1.76 3.24
C ILE A 6 9.59 -3.11 3.76
N GLU A 7 10.58 -3.08 4.66
CA GLU A 7 11.26 -4.28 5.16
C GLU A 7 10.29 -5.26 5.83
N ASP A 8 9.21 -4.77 6.47
CA ASP A 8 8.19 -5.60 7.13
C ASP A 8 7.45 -6.55 6.19
N MET A 9 7.40 -6.24 4.89
CA MET A 9 6.75 -7.09 3.87
C MET A 9 7.71 -8.06 3.20
N ILE A 10 9.01 -7.77 3.15
CA ILE A 10 10.01 -8.63 2.49
C ILE A 10 10.08 -9.98 3.21
N GLY A 11 9.99 -11.06 2.43
CA GLY A 11 10.02 -12.43 2.97
C GLY A 11 8.68 -12.92 3.53
N GLN A 12 7.63 -12.09 3.54
CA GLN A 12 6.30 -12.51 3.94
C GLN A 12 5.55 -13.16 2.77
N ILE A 13 4.57 -14.00 3.11
CA ILE A 13 3.60 -14.58 2.18
C ILE A 13 2.23 -14.01 2.58
N PHE A 14 1.48 -13.56 1.58
CA PHE A 14 0.11 -13.10 1.73
C PHE A 14 -0.85 -14.09 1.07
N ASP A 15 -1.97 -14.33 1.73
CA ASP A 15 -3.04 -15.18 1.19
C ASP A 15 -4.01 -14.36 0.34
N ASP A 16 -4.06 -13.04 0.58
CA ASP A 16 -5.07 -12.16 -0.02
C ASP A 16 -4.52 -10.73 -0.18
N ALA A 17 -4.83 -10.10 -1.32
CA ALA A 17 -4.41 -8.75 -1.67
C ALA A 17 -5.55 -8.06 -2.45
N MET A 18 -6.08 -6.97 -1.92
CA MET A 18 -7.23 -6.27 -2.51
C MET A 18 -7.16 -4.77 -2.36
N VAL A 19 -7.87 -4.08 -3.23
CA VAL A 19 -8.09 -2.63 -3.16
C VAL A 19 -9.57 -2.36 -2.90
N ASN A 20 -9.86 -1.37 -2.07
CA ASN A 20 -11.23 -0.96 -1.79
C ASN A 20 -11.90 -0.34 -3.04
N GLU A 21 -13.22 -0.37 -3.13
CA GLU A 21 -13.99 0.18 -4.26
C GLU A 21 -13.69 1.67 -4.50
N ASP A 22 -13.46 2.41 -3.41
CA ASP A 22 -13.12 3.84 -3.43
C ASP A 22 -11.67 4.12 -3.83
N LYS A 23 -10.84 3.09 -4.06
CA LYS A 23 -9.42 3.21 -4.42
C LYS A 23 -8.60 4.03 -3.43
N THR A 24 -8.97 4.07 -2.16
CA THR A 24 -8.29 4.82 -1.11
C THR A 24 -7.47 3.93 -0.18
N GLU A 25 -7.67 2.62 -0.27
CA GLU A 25 -7.05 1.63 0.60
C GLU A 25 -6.56 0.43 -0.22
N LEU A 26 -5.34 -0.02 0.06
CA LEU A 26 -4.78 -1.28 -0.42
C LEU A 26 -4.51 -2.16 0.79
N VAL A 27 -5.06 -3.37 0.79
CA VAL A 27 -5.06 -4.27 1.94
C VAL A 27 -4.41 -5.59 1.55
N PHE A 28 -3.42 -6.01 2.32
CA PHE A 28 -2.83 -7.34 2.28
C PHE A 28 -3.18 -8.10 3.55
N ARG A 29 -3.55 -9.37 3.42
CA ARG A 29 -3.89 -10.22 4.56
C ARG A 29 -3.17 -11.54 4.48
N ARG A 30 -2.82 -12.06 5.65
CA ARG A 30 -2.19 -13.38 5.77
C ARG A 30 -2.61 -14.10 7.04
N ASP A 31 -2.33 -15.39 7.08
CA ASP A 31 -2.56 -16.26 8.23
C ASP A 31 -4.05 -16.37 8.54
N TYR A 32 -4.84 -16.79 7.54
CA TYR A 32 -6.27 -17.02 7.70
C TYR A 32 -6.53 -18.29 8.51
N TRP A 33 -7.13 -18.14 9.69
CA TRP A 33 -7.45 -19.26 10.56
C TRP A 33 -8.78 -19.04 11.28
N CYS A 34 -9.64 -20.07 11.28
CA CYS A 34 -10.90 -20.09 12.04
C CYS A 34 -11.83 -18.87 11.78
N GLY A 35 -11.78 -18.29 10.57
CA GLY A 35 -12.59 -17.13 10.19
C GLY A 35 -11.95 -15.78 10.52
N GLU A 36 -10.71 -15.75 11.00
CA GLU A 36 -9.98 -14.53 11.35
C GLU A 36 -8.64 -14.45 10.61
N TRP A 37 -8.19 -13.22 10.34
CA TRP A 37 -6.90 -12.93 9.72
C TRP A 37 -5.86 -12.64 10.79
N GLY A 38 -4.76 -13.41 10.81
CA GLY A 38 -3.68 -13.23 11.79
C GLY A 38 -2.96 -11.89 11.64
N TYR A 39 -2.72 -11.46 10.39
CA TYR A 39 -2.07 -10.19 10.09
C TYR A 39 -2.76 -9.47 8.93
N VAL A 40 -3.00 -8.17 9.11
CA VAL A 40 -3.59 -7.29 8.10
C VAL A 40 -2.70 -6.06 7.93
N PHE A 41 -2.27 -5.81 6.70
CA PHE A 41 -1.47 -4.66 6.30
C PHE A 41 -2.36 -3.76 5.45
N THR A 42 -2.67 -2.58 5.95
CA THR A 42 -3.53 -1.60 5.29
C THR A 42 -2.69 -0.39 4.91
N PHE A 43 -2.56 -0.15 3.61
CA PHE A 43 -2.06 1.10 3.05
C PHE A 43 -3.23 2.04 2.87
N PHE A 44 -3.18 3.20 3.51
CA PHE A 44 -4.27 4.17 3.50
C PHE A 44 -3.71 5.57 3.70
N HIS A 45 -4.53 6.57 3.46
CA HIS A 45 -4.20 7.96 3.72
C HIS A 45 -5.23 8.57 4.67
N GLU A 46 -4.76 9.15 5.78
CA GLU A 46 -5.60 9.89 6.72
C GLU A 46 -5.89 11.27 6.13
N GLN A 47 -7.11 11.48 5.66
CA GLN A 47 -7.60 12.76 5.15
C GLN A 47 -7.72 13.77 6.30
N ASP A 48 -6.94 14.86 6.29
CA ASP A 48 -7.03 15.90 7.31
C ASP A 48 -7.96 17.05 6.88
N CYS A 49 -7.83 17.61 5.65
CA CYS A 49 -8.70 18.72 5.24
C CYS A 49 -8.84 18.96 3.73
N CYS A 50 -7.73 19.24 3.04
CA CYS A 50 -7.70 19.86 1.70
C CYS A 50 -6.77 19.11 0.73
N GLU A 51 -6.23 18.00 1.18
CA GLU A 51 -5.51 17.04 0.37
C GLU A 51 -6.48 15.99 -0.16
N SER A 52 -6.11 15.31 -1.23
CA SER A 52 -6.83 14.15 -1.73
C SER A 52 -5.80 13.16 -2.22
N VAL A 53 -5.89 11.92 -1.75
CA VAL A 53 -4.92 10.86 -2.06
C VAL A 53 -5.69 9.61 -2.43
N TRP A 54 -5.46 9.11 -3.64
CA TRP A 54 -6.16 7.95 -4.19
C TRP A 54 -5.24 7.09 -5.06
N ILE A 55 -5.61 5.83 -5.25
CA ILE A 55 -4.95 4.91 -6.17
C ILE A 55 -5.38 5.28 -7.59
N GLU A 56 -4.44 5.83 -8.34
CA GLU A 56 -4.64 6.27 -9.71
C GLU A 56 -4.57 5.09 -10.69
N ASP A 57 -3.62 4.18 -10.49
CA ASP A 57 -3.40 3.04 -11.38
C ASP A 57 -2.81 1.82 -10.66
N ILE A 58 -3.10 0.64 -11.18
CA ILE A 58 -2.50 -0.63 -10.76
C ILE A 58 -2.01 -1.34 -12.02
N THR A 59 -0.70 -1.48 -12.14
CA THR A 59 -0.05 -2.20 -13.23
C THR A 59 0.41 -3.57 -12.73
N GLY A 60 -0.12 -4.66 -13.29
CA GLY A 60 0.14 -6.03 -12.88
C GLY A 60 -1.13 -6.72 -12.36
N ASP A 61 -1.00 -7.98 -11.91
CA ASP A 61 -2.10 -8.74 -11.31
C ASP A 61 -1.89 -8.87 -9.79
N LEU A 62 -2.85 -8.41 -8.99
CA LEU A 62 -2.78 -8.52 -7.53
C LEU A 62 -2.69 -9.98 -7.06
N ASP A 63 -3.22 -10.93 -7.85
CA ASP A 63 -3.08 -12.37 -7.56
C ASP A 63 -1.63 -12.86 -7.64
N ASP A 64 -0.74 -12.17 -8.36
CA ASP A 64 0.68 -12.52 -8.36
C ASP A 64 1.38 -12.20 -7.04
N LEU A 65 0.75 -11.38 -6.18
CA LEU A 65 1.24 -11.06 -4.85
C LEU A 65 0.79 -12.06 -3.78
N THR A 66 -0.15 -12.96 -4.10
CA THR A 66 -0.67 -13.97 -3.18
C THR A 66 0.01 -15.33 -3.40
N ASP A 67 -0.01 -16.16 -2.35
CA ASP A 67 0.58 -17.51 -2.33
C ASP A 67 2.07 -17.57 -2.71
N SER A 68 2.74 -16.43 -2.62
CA SER A 68 4.14 -16.29 -2.98
C SER A 68 4.85 -15.34 -2.02
N VAL A 69 6.14 -15.61 -1.83
CA VAL A 69 7.00 -14.77 -1.01
C VAL A 69 7.20 -13.43 -1.72
N ILE A 70 6.97 -12.34 -1.00
CA ILE A 70 7.33 -10.98 -1.44
C ILE A 70 8.85 -10.85 -1.41
N THR A 71 9.46 -10.66 -2.57
CA THR A 71 10.91 -10.46 -2.75
C THR A 71 11.27 -8.99 -2.92
N GLU A 72 10.31 -8.16 -3.31
CA GLU A 72 10.46 -6.73 -3.50
C GLU A 72 9.25 -6.01 -2.90
N ALA A 73 9.51 -4.98 -2.11
CA ALA A 73 8.51 -4.11 -1.49
C ALA A 73 9.17 -2.75 -1.27
N GLU A 74 8.91 -1.82 -2.19
CA GLU A 74 9.47 -0.47 -2.14
C GLU A 74 8.42 0.56 -2.50
N VAL A 75 8.56 1.76 -1.97
CA VAL A 75 7.80 2.93 -2.40
C VAL A 75 8.75 3.97 -2.97
N VAL A 76 8.43 4.43 -4.17
CA VAL A 76 9.10 5.54 -4.82
C VAL A 76 8.18 6.74 -4.78
N THR A 77 8.62 7.83 -4.18
CA THR A 77 7.84 9.07 -4.16
C THR A 77 8.46 10.14 -5.04
N GLU A 78 7.61 10.74 -5.85
CA GLU A 78 7.92 11.87 -6.71
C GLU A 78 6.97 13.01 -6.39
N THR A 79 7.51 14.22 -6.31
CA THR A 79 6.71 15.42 -6.01
C THR A 79 6.95 16.45 -7.08
N ARG A 80 5.91 17.19 -7.40
CA ARG A 80 5.94 18.27 -8.37
C ARG A 80 5.14 19.44 -7.84
N ASP A 81 5.81 20.58 -7.74
CA ASP A 81 5.13 21.84 -7.50
C ASP A 81 4.46 22.32 -8.80
N THR A 82 3.23 22.79 -8.65
CA THR A 82 2.40 23.36 -9.72
C THR A 82 2.06 24.80 -9.36
N ASP A 83 1.64 25.62 -10.33
CA ASP A 83 1.23 27.01 -10.05
C ASP A 83 0.06 27.10 -9.04
N GLU A 84 -0.73 26.04 -8.89
CA GLU A 84 -1.93 25.99 -8.05
C GLU A 84 -1.77 25.17 -6.74
N GLY A 85 -0.62 24.51 -6.54
CA GLY A 85 -0.40 23.62 -5.39
C GLY A 85 0.74 22.62 -5.58
N ARG A 86 0.63 21.45 -4.95
CA ARG A 86 1.63 20.38 -4.96
C ARG A 86 0.96 19.06 -5.30
N GLN A 87 1.57 18.31 -6.22
CA GLN A 87 1.17 16.96 -6.56
C GLN A 87 2.27 15.98 -6.19
N THR A 88 1.89 14.85 -5.61
CA THR A 88 2.78 13.80 -5.13
C THR A 88 2.32 12.46 -5.71
N TRP A 89 3.21 11.78 -6.43
CA TRP A 89 2.99 10.41 -6.87
C TRP A 89 3.79 9.44 -6.02
N SER A 90 3.12 8.42 -5.49
CA SER A 90 3.76 7.34 -4.75
C SER A 90 3.57 6.02 -5.49
N PHE A 91 4.67 5.42 -5.92
CA PHE A 91 4.68 4.15 -6.64
C PHE A 91 5.10 3.04 -5.69
N PHE A 92 4.14 2.25 -5.24
CA PHE A 92 4.38 1.05 -4.44
C PHE A 92 4.65 -0.11 -5.38
N LYS A 93 5.86 -0.65 -5.34
CA LYS A 93 6.23 -1.82 -6.14
C LYS A 93 6.35 -3.02 -5.24
N PHE A 94 5.63 -4.06 -5.62
CA PHE A 94 5.65 -5.36 -4.98
C PHE A 94 6.09 -6.39 -6.02
N GLY A 95 7.03 -7.25 -5.65
CA GLY A 95 7.55 -8.28 -6.53
C GLY A 95 7.54 -9.64 -5.84
N THR A 96 7.15 -10.66 -6.59
CA THR A 96 7.24 -12.06 -6.20
C THR A 96 7.85 -12.88 -7.33
N LYS A 97 8.09 -14.18 -7.11
CA LYS A 97 8.48 -15.09 -8.19
C LYS A 97 7.40 -15.28 -9.27
N ARG A 98 6.14 -14.88 -9.00
CA ARG A 98 5.01 -15.03 -9.93
C ARG A 98 4.91 -13.83 -10.87
N GLY A 99 5.14 -12.64 -10.34
CA GLY A 99 5.06 -11.39 -11.08
C GLY A 99 5.40 -10.18 -10.22
N CYS A 100 5.30 -9.01 -10.83
CA CYS A 100 5.49 -7.72 -10.16
C CYS A 100 4.23 -6.88 -10.34
N VAL A 101 3.81 -6.20 -9.28
CA VAL A 101 2.69 -5.26 -9.29
C VAL A 101 3.19 -3.91 -8.84
N THR A 102 2.81 -2.88 -9.58
CA THR A 102 3.04 -1.48 -9.20
C THR A 102 1.71 -0.80 -8.97
N VAL A 103 1.49 -0.31 -7.75
CA VAL A 103 0.33 0.49 -7.37
C VAL A 103 0.75 1.95 -7.31
N ARG A 104 0.14 2.78 -8.15
CA ARG A 104 0.39 4.21 -8.22
C ARG A 104 -0.67 4.98 -7.47
N TRP A 105 -0.24 5.72 -6.47
CA TRP A 105 -1.05 6.66 -5.73
C TRP A 105 -0.77 8.07 -6.21
N CYS A 106 -1.82 8.87 -6.34
CA CYS A 106 -1.77 10.28 -6.67
C CYS A 106 -2.32 11.06 -5.50
N GLY A 107 -1.54 12.01 -5.01
CA GLY A 107 -1.88 12.93 -3.95
C GLY A 107 -1.84 14.37 -4.47
N GLU A 108 -2.85 15.16 -4.16
CA GLU A 108 -2.90 16.58 -4.48
C GLU A 108 -3.16 17.38 -3.20
N SER A 109 -2.39 18.45 -2.99
CA SER A 109 -2.59 19.40 -1.90
C SER A 109 -2.23 20.82 -2.33
N ASN A 110 -2.55 21.81 -1.49
CA ASN A 110 -2.09 23.18 -1.66
C ASN A 110 -0.62 23.41 -1.22
N GLY A 111 0.12 22.35 -0.89
CA GLY A 111 1.52 22.37 -0.50
C GLY A 111 1.79 22.48 1.01
N PHE A 112 0.76 22.48 1.85
CA PHE A 112 0.90 22.56 3.32
C PHE A 112 0.64 21.24 4.06
N TYR A 113 0.06 20.24 3.38
CA TYR A 113 -0.37 18.98 3.97
C TYR A 113 0.45 17.81 3.41
N SER A 114 0.59 16.75 4.21
CA SER A 114 1.32 15.57 3.79
C SER A 114 0.47 14.76 2.82
N GLU A 115 0.94 14.49 1.61
CA GLU A 115 0.26 13.56 0.68
C GLU A 115 0.81 12.12 0.80
N SER A 116 1.42 11.79 1.94
CA SER A 116 2.06 10.49 2.16
C SER A 116 1.04 9.41 2.47
N VAL A 117 1.26 8.21 1.94
CA VAL A 117 0.48 7.01 2.25
C VAL A 117 1.07 6.34 3.48
N SER A 118 0.22 6.06 4.47
CA SER A 118 0.57 5.41 5.73
C SER A 118 0.35 3.90 5.63
N LEU A 119 1.20 3.13 6.30
CA LEU A 119 1.04 1.68 6.47
C LEU A 119 0.63 1.38 7.91
N LYS A 120 -0.52 0.72 8.08
CA LYS A 120 -0.99 0.17 9.36
C LYS A 120 -0.88 -1.34 9.33
N ILE A 121 -0.27 -1.92 10.36
CA ILE A 121 -0.13 -3.38 10.52
C ILE A 121 -0.92 -3.78 11.76
N GLU A 122 -1.94 -4.61 11.58
CA GLU A 122 -2.79 -5.13 12.65
C GLU A 122 -2.53 -6.63 12.82
N LYS A 123 -2.28 -7.04 14.07
CA LYS A 123 -2.11 -8.44 14.44
C LYS A 123 -3.32 -8.89 15.27
N ALA A 124 -4.05 -9.90 14.79
CA ALA A 124 -5.13 -10.49 15.58
C ALA A 124 -4.55 -11.14 16.85
N LYS A 125 -5.20 -10.86 17.99
CA LYS A 125 -4.86 -11.54 19.24
C LYS A 125 -5.35 -12.98 19.16
N VAL A 126 -4.43 -13.90 18.92
CA VAL A 126 -4.68 -15.32 19.18
C VAL A 126 -4.87 -15.48 20.69
N ILE A 127 -6.11 -15.61 21.15
CA ILE A 127 -6.41 -15.99 22.53
C ILE A 127 -6.18 -17.50 22.62
N THR A 128 -5.00 -17.91 23.09
CA THR A 128 -4.77 -19.29 23.55
C THR A 128 -5.45 -19.48 24.90
N PHE A 129 -6.43 -20.38 24.96
CA PHE A 129 -7.06 -20.87 26.20
C PHE A 129 -6.20 -21.94 26.87
#